data_AF-A0A1H1H7V9-F1
#
_entry.id   AF-A0A1H1H7V9-F1
#
_cell.length_a   1.000
_cell.length_b   1.000
_cell.length_c   1.000
_cell.angle_alpha   90.00
_cell.angle_beta   90.00
_cell.angle_gamma   90.00
#
_symmetry.space_group_name_H-M   'P 1'
#
loop_
_entity.id
_entity.type
_entity.pdbx_description
1 polymer ?
#
loop_
_entity_poly.entity_id
_entity_poly.type
_entity_poly.pdbx_seq_one_letter_code
_entity_poly.pdbx_strand_id
1 'polypeptide(L)'
;MIKSIGTAVFSLGLLMMTFGQTAAAQEGPVQGMLEACQTEIETSCAKVNPGQGRLFACMYAYEDQVSDRCSKAIIDFADAMDYLFASANETMTVCAPDIEEKCSDVAFGGGRILSCLAEKKSDVTPQCQAAAAGFAERFGLN
;
A
#
# COMPACT_ATOMS: atom_id res chain seq x y z
N MET A 1 16.31 -23.97 62.55
CA MET A 1 16.91 -22.74 63.10
C MET A 1 16.27 -21.57 62.37
N ILE A 2 15.67 -20.68 63.16
CA ILE A 2 14.89 -19.51 62.73
C ILE A 2 15.83 -18.30 62.60
N LYS A 3 15.69 -17.53 61.52
CA LYS A 3 15.88 -16.06 61.40
C LYS A 3 15.87 -15.69 59.90
N SER A 4 15.24 -14.64 59.40
CA SER A 4 14.29 -13.69 59.96
C SER A 4 13.91 -12.74 58.80
N ILE A 5 12.60 -12.53 58.63
CA ILE A 5 11.95 -11.20 58.52
C ILE A 5 12.19 -10.38 57.25
N GLY A 6 11.10 -10.04 56.56
CA GLY A 6 11.10 -8.93 55.60
C GLY A 6 9.84 -8.78 54.74
N THR A 7 8.70 -8.49 55.37
CA THR A 7 7.51 -7.81 54.78
C THR A 7 6.78 -8.47 53.61
N ALA A 8 5.63 -9.05 53.96
CA ALA A 8 4.48 -9.19 53.08
C ALA A 8 3.93 -7.81 52.70
N VAL A 9 3.83 -7.51 51.40
CA VAL A 9 2.81 -6.60 50.87
C VAL A 9 2.29 -7.20 49.57
N PHE A 10 1.05 -7.67 49.65
CA PHE A 10 0.03 -7.61 48.61
C PHE A 10 0.52 -7.57 47.16
N SER A 11 0.40 -8.71 46.47
CA SER A 11 -0.48 -8.83 45.28
C SER A 11 -0.27 -10.18 44.62
N LEU A 12 -0.92 -11.18 45.21
CA LEU A 12 -1.28 -12.41 44.50
C LEU A 12 -2.32 -12.00 43.44
N GLY A 13 -1.85 -11.61 42.27
CA GLY A 13 -2.67 -10.92 41.27
C GLY A 13 -1.98 -10.90 39.92
N LEU A 14 -1.68 -12.11 39.43
CA LEU A 14 -1.35 -12.42 38.06
C LEU A 14 -2.42 -11.84 37.11
N LEU A 15 -2.22 -10.59 36.66
CA LEU A 15 -2.98 -10.01 35.56
C LEU A 15 -2.15 -8.91 34.89
N MET A 16 -0.99 -9.32 34.36
CA MET A 16 -0.41 -8.61 33.23
C MET A 16 -1.39 -8.75 32.07
N MET A 17 -2.30 -7.78 31.91
CA MET A 17 -2.96 -7.55 30.64
C MET A 17 -1.87 -7.05 29.68
N THR A 18 -1.16 -8.00 29.08
CA THR A 18 -0.48 -7.77 27.82
C THR A 18 -1.58 -7.32 26.86
N PHE A 19 -1.68 -6.01 26.62
CA PHE A 19 -2.38 -5.50 25.46
C PHE A 19 -1.70 -6.14 24.26
N GLY A 20 -2.30 -7.23 23.77
CA GLY A 20 -1.99 -7.78 22.46
C GLY A 20 -2.40 -6.73 21.44
N GLN A 21 -1.49 -5.79 21.18
CA GLN A 21 -1.53 -5.00 19.97
C GLN A 21 -1.26 -6.00 18.84
N THR A 22 -2.32 -6.60 18.30
CA THR A 22 -2.25 -7.06 16.93
C THR A 22 -2.04 -5.79 16.11
N ALA A 23 -0.78 -5.51 15.79
CA ALA A 23 -0.46 -4.65 14.67
C ALA A 23 -1.16 -5.30 13.47
N ALA A 24 -2.34 -4.81 13.10
CA ALA A 24 -2.86 -5.05 11.79
C ALA A 24 -1.79 -4.49 10.85
N ALA A 25 -1.03 -5.37 10.20
CA ALA A 25 -0.29 -4.97 9.02
C ALA A 25 -1.33 -4.27 8.15
N GLN A 26 -1.14 -2.98 7.92
CA GLN A 26 -2.09 -2.22 7.11
C GLN A 26 -1.96 -2.78 5.70
N GLU A 27 -2.86 -3.69 5.36
CA GLU A 27 -2.91 -4.33 4.06
C GLU A 27 -3.00 -3.23 3.01
N GLY A 28 -2.14 -3.32 1.99
CA GLY A 28 -2.16 -2.34 0.91
C GLY A 28 -3.55 -2.28 0.27
N PRO A 29 -3.95 -1.14 -0.32
CA PRO A 29 -5.31 -0.96 -0.84
C PRO A 29 -5.77 -2.08 -1.79
N VAL A 30 -4.85 -2.66 -2.56
CA VAL A 30 -5.11 -3.82 -3.42
C VAL A 30 -5.49 -5.07 -2.62
N GLN A 31 -4.73 -5.39 -1.57
CA GLN A 31 -4.98 -6.59 -0.77
C GLN A 31 -6.30 -6.45 -0.02
N GLY A 32 -6.54 -5.30 0.63
CA GLY A 32 -7.81 -5.06 1.33
C GLY A 32 -9.03 -5.20 0.40
N MET A 33 -8.92 -4.75 -0.86
CA MET A 33 -9.96 -4.96 -1.87
C MET A 33 -10.12 -6.44 -2.26
N LEU A 34 -9.03 -7.17 -2.49
CA LEU A 34 -9.09 -8.60 -2.85
C LEU A 34 -9.75 -9.43 -1.73
N GLU A 35 -9.42 -9.15 -0.48
CA GLU A 35 -10.03 -9.82 0.68
C GLU A 35 -11.49 -9.42 0.89
N ALA A 36 -11.82 -8.16 0.61
CA ALA A 36 -13.20 -7.68 0.62
C ALA A 36 -14.09 -8.40 -0.40
N CYS A 37 -13.50 -8.71 -1.56
CA CYS A 37 -14.17 -9.28 -2.72
C CYS A 37 -13.94 -10.77 -2.92
N GLN A 38 -13.39 -11.48 -1.94
CA GLN A 38 -13.00 -12.89 -2.09
C GLN A 38 -14.17 -13.76 -2.57
N THR A 39 -15.36 -13.55 -2.02
CA THR A 39 -16.57 -14.29 -2.42
C THR A 39 -16.85 -14.10 -3.90
N GLU A 40 -16.89 -12.86 -4.39
CA GLU A 40 -17.15 -12.52 -5.80
C GLU A 40 -16.06 -13.07 -6.72
N ILE A 41 -14.81 -13.07 -6.25
CA ILE A 41 -13.68 -13.64 -6.98
C ILE A 41 -13.88 -15.15 -7.17
N GLU A 42 -14.30 -15.85 -6.14
CA GLU A 42 -14.47 -17.31 -6.14
C GLU A 42 -15.77 -17.76 -6.84
N THR A 43 -16.85 -16.98 -6.78
CA THR A 43 -18.15 -17.37 -7.33
C THR A 43 -18.37 -16.83 -8.75
N SER A 44 -18.04 -15.57 -9.00
CA SER A 44 -18.32 -14.88 -10.26
C SER A 44 -17.10 -14.82 -11.17
N CYS A 45 -15.89 -14.68 -10.61
CA CYS A 45 -14.66 -14.42 -11.37
C CYS A 45 -13.62 -15.54 -11.34
N ALA A 46 -13.99 -16.78 -10.94
CA ALA A 46 -13.03 -17.87 -10.68
C ALA A 46 -12.09 -18.23 -11.85
N LYS A 47 -12.51 -17.94 -13.08
CA LYS A 47 -11.74 -18.22 -14.31
C LYS A 47 -10.89 -17.04 -14.78
N VAL A 48 -10.91 -15.93 -14.06
CA VAL A 48 -10.20 -14.71 -14.42
C VAL A 48 -8.79 -14.76 -13.86
N ASN A 49 -7.79 -14.72 -14.75
CA ASN A 49 -6.41 -14.54 -14.31
C ASN A 49 -6.22 -13.11 -13.76
N PRO A 50 -5.71 -12.92 -12.53
CA PRO A 50 -5.50 -11.60 -11.95
C PRO A 50 -4.55 -10.70 -12.77
N GLY A 51 -4.62 -9.39 -12.52
CA GLY A 51 -3.77 -8.37 -13.17
C GLY A 51 -4.42 -7.67 -14.37
N GLN A 52 -3.81 -6.56 -14.80
CA GLN A 52 -4.25 -5.75 -15.95
C GLN A 52 -5.74 -5.36 -15.91
N GLY A 53 -6.28 -5.14 -14.71
CA GLY A 53 -7.69 -4.78 -14.51
C GLY A 53 -8.71 -5.89 -14.82
N ARG A 54 -8.30 -7.13 -15.11
CA ARG A 54 -9.24 -8.19 -15.51
C ARG A 54 -10.25 -8.56 -14.43
N LEU A 55 -9.85 -8.58 -13.16
CA LEU A 55 -10.77 -8.82 -12.05
C LEU A 55 -11.81 -7.70 -11.92
N PHE A 56 -11.38 -6.45 -12.05
CA PHE A 56 -12.27 -5.29 -12.10
C PHE A 56 -13.26 -5.38 -13.26
N ALA A 57 -12.80 -5.73 -14.46
CA ALA A 57 -13.67 -5.91 -15.62
C ALA A 57 -14.71 -7.02 -15.40
N CYS A 58 -14.33 -8.11 -14.72
CA CYS A 58 -15.27 -9.16 -14.34
C CYS A 58 -16.31 -8.66 -13.33
N MET A 59 -15.89 -7.99 -12.26
CA MET A 59 -16.81 -7.43 -11.25
C MET A 59 -17.76 -6.40 -11.87
N TYR A 60 -17.30 -5.62 -12.85
CA TYR A 60 -18.15 -4.72 -13.63
C TYR A 60 -19.20 -5.48 -14.46
N ALA A 61 -18.82 -6.60 -15.08
CA ALA A 61 -19.75 -7.42 -15.85
C ALA A 61 -20.80 -8.16 -14.99
N TYR A 62 -20.50 -8.38 -13.70
CA TYR A 62 -21.34 -9.04 -12.71
C TYR A 62 -21.72 -8.07 -11.58
N GLU A 63 -21.88 -6.78 -11.88
CA GLU A 63 -22.08 -5.73 -10.87
C GLU A 63 -23.32 -5.97 -9.99
N ASP A 64 -24.34 -6.65 -10.51
CA ASP A 64 -25.55 -7.06 -9.83
C ASP A 64 -25.32 -8.17 -8.78
N GLN A 65 -24.17 -8.83 -8.83
CA GLN A 65 -23.76 -9.93 -7.95
C GLN A 65 -22.63 -9.52 -7.00
N VAL A 66 -22.21 -8.25 -7.02
CA VAL A 66 -21.20 -7.71 -6.11
C VAL A 66 -21.85 -7.32 -4.77
N SER A 67 -21.32 -7.82 -3.66
CA SER A 67 -21.82 -7.44 -2.32
C SER A 67 -21.47 -6.00 -1.97
N ASP A 68 -22.24 -5.41 -1.05
CA ASP A 68 -21.96 -4.08 -0.49
C ASP A 68 -20.56 -3.97 0.11
N ARG A 69 -20.07 -5.06 0.71
CA ARG A 69 -18.70 -5.12 1.27
C ARG A 69 -17.65 -4.97 0.17
N CYS A 70 -17.76 -5.77 -0.89
CA CYS A 70 -16.85 -5.71 -2.02
C CYS A 70 -16.96 -4.36 -2.76
N SER A 71 -18.18 -3.87 -2.99
CA SER A 71 -18.45 -2.57 -3.63
C SER A 71 -17.80 -1.41 -2.86
N LYS A 72 -17.94 -1.39 -1.53
CA LYS A 72 -17.27 -0.38 -0.70
C LYS A 72 -15.75 -0.45 -0.83
N ALA A 73 -15.17 -1.64 -0.81
CA ALA A 73 -13.73 -1.79 -0.92
C ALA A 73 -13.19 -1.42 -2.31
N ILE A 74 -13.98 -1.65 -3.37
CA ILE A 74 -13.71 -1.16 -4.71
C ILE A 74 -13.64 0.37 -4.73
N ILE A 75 -14.57 1.06 -4.06
CA ILE A 75 -14.57 2.53 -3.95
C ILE A 75 -13.35 3.01 -3.16
N ASP A 76 -13.09 2.42 -1.99
CA ASP A 76 -11.93 2.78 -1.17
C ASP A 76 -10.61 2.55 -1.93
N PHE A 77 -10.54 1.52 -2.79
CA PHE A 77 -9.41 1.29 -3.69
C PHE A 77 -9.32 2.35 -4.81
N ALA A 78 -10.44 2.75 -5.41
CA ALA A 78 -10.47 3.79 -6.43
C ALA A 78 -9.93 5.13 -5.88
N ASP A 79 -10.37 5.52 -4.68
CA ASP A 79 -9.88 6.73 -4.00
C ASP A 79 -8.36 6.67 -3.75
N ALA A 80 -7.85 5.50 -3.35
CA ALA A 80 -6.41 5.29 -3.16
C ALA A 80 -5.62 5.37 -4.49
N MET A 81 -6.20 4.88 -5.59
CA MET A 81 -5.60 4.97 -6.93
C MET A 81 -5.59 6.40 -7.47
N ASP A 82 -6.68 7.15 -7.30
CA ASP A 82 -6.73 8.56 -7.68
C ASP A 82 -5.67 9.37 -6.95
N TYR A 83 -5.52 9.12 -5.65
CA TYR A 83 -4.49 9.73 -4.83
C TYR A 83 -3.06 9.38 -5.32
N LEU A 84 -2.83 8.10 -5.66
CA LEU A 84 -1.57 7.62 -6.23
C LEU A 84 -1.25 8.31 -7.57
N PHE A 85 -2.22 8.38 -8.48
CA PHE A 85 -2.00 9.00 -9.80
C PHE A 85 -1.77 10.50 -9.71
N ALA A 86 -2.49 11.20 -8.84
CA ALA A 86 -2.25 12.62 -8.59
C ALA A 86 -0.82 12.87 -8.10
N SER A 87 -0.37 12.07 -7.12
CA SER A 87 0.98 12.17 -6.56
C SER A 87 2.05 11.84 -7.62
N ALA A 88 1.83 10.78 -8.41
CA ALA A 88 2.75 10.40 -9.48
C ALA A 88 2.84 11.49 -10.55
N ASN A 89 1.71 12.09 -10.93
CA ASN A 89 1.68 13.15 -11.93
C ASN A 89 2.41 14.40 -11.44
N GLU A 90 2.25 14.78 -10.17
CA GLU A 90 3.01 15.86 -9.55
C GLU A 90 4.52 15.58 -9.61
N THR A 91 4.96 14.40 -9.16
CA THR A 91 6.38 13.99 -9.21
C THR A 91 6.91 14.00 -10.65
N MET A 92 6.17 13.44 -11.60
CA MET A 92 6.55 13.40 -13.01
C MET A 92 6.63 14.81 -13.62
N THR A 93 5.75 15.72 -13.22
CA THR A 93 5.77 17.12 -13.69
C THR A 93 7.02 17.84 -13.18
N VAL A 94 7.34 17.67 -11.90
CA VAL A 94 8.54 18.26 -11.29
C VAL A 94 9.82 17.67 -11.92
N CYS A 95 9.82 16.36 -12.17
CA CYS A 95 10.97 15.64 -12.71
C CYS A 95 11.05 15.63 -14.24
N ALA A 96 10.11 16.24 -14.97
CA ALA A 96 10.05 16.12 -16.44
C ALA A 96 11.37 16.46 -17.15
N PRO A 97 12.08 17.55 -16.80
CA PRO A 97 13.37 17.87 -17.42
C PRO A 97 14.45 16.82 -17.13
N ASP A 98 14.52 16.36 -15.87
CA ASP A 98 15.47 15.33 -15.44
C ASP A 98 15.18 13.98 -16.12
N ILE A 99 13.91 13.64 -16.32
CA ILE A 99 13.49 12.42 -17.02
C ILE A 99 13.92 12.48 -18.48
N GLU A 100 13.72 13.61 -19.17
CA GLU A 100 14.12 13.78 -20.56
C GLU A 100 15.64 13.68 -20.73
N GLU A 101 16.39 14.33 -19.85
CA GLU A 101 17.86 14.37 -19.94
C GLU A 101 18.52 13.05 -19.50
N LYS A 102 17.99 12.41 -18.44
CA LYS A 102 18.68 11.30 -17.76
C LYS A 102 18.03 9.93 -17.96
N CYS A 103 16.74 9.88 -18.30
CA CYS A 103 15.92 8.66 -18.31
C CYS A 103 15.11 8.47 -19.60
N SER A 104 15.44 9.15 -20.71
CA SER A 104 14.66 9.11 -21.95
C SER A 104 14.62 7.75 -22.64
N ASP A 105 15.64 6.91 -22.43
CA ASP A 105 15.68 5.53 -22.95
C ASP A 105 14.88 4.53 -22.09
N VAL A 106 14.33 4.98 -20.95
CA VAL A 106 13.58 4.14 -20.04
C VAL A 106 12.12 4.08 -20.47
N ALA A 107 11.65 2.87 -20.79
CA ALA A 107 10.25 2.69 -21.13
C ALA A 107 9.32 2.88 -19.91
N PHE A 108 8.16 3.49 -20.15
CA PHE A 108 7.14 3.76 -19.13
C PHE A 108 6.57 2.47 -18.50
N GLY A 109 5.96 2.63 -17.33
CA GLY A 109 5.30 1.56 -16.58
C GLY A 109 6.24 0.73 -15.70
N GLY A 110 5.64 -0.01 -14.76
CA GLY A 110 6.37 -0.89 -13.83
C GLY A 110 7.33 -0.16 -12.88
N GLY A 111 7.15 1.14 -12.66
CA GLY A 111 8.01 1.94 -11.78
C GLY A 111 9.40 2.27 -12.34
N ARG A 112 9.71 1.89 -13.59
CA ARG A 112 11.09 2.00 -14.14
C ARG A 112 11.66 3.41 -14.17
N ILE A 113 10.83 4.42 -14.48
CA ILE A 113 11.27 5.82 -14.46
C ILE A 113 11.67 6.25 -13.04
N LEU A 114 10.89 5.88 -12.02
CA LEU A 114 11.23 6.17 -10.63
C LEU A 114 12.52 5.45 -10.21
N SER A 115 12.73 4.21 -10.65
CA SER A 115 14.01 3.50 -10.43
C SER A 115 15.19 4.23 -11.07
N CYS A 116 15.03 4.70 -12.32
CA CYS A 116 16.06 5.50 -12.99
C CYS A 116 16.38 6.79 -12.22
N LEU A 117 15.36 7.53 -11.80
CA LEU A 117 15.53 8.74 -11.00
C LEU A 117 16.22 8.46 -9.65
N ALA A 118 15.90 7.33 -9.01
CA ALA A 118 16.54 6.91 -7.76
C ALA A 118 18.02 6.55 -7.95
N GLU A 119 18.36 5.85 -9.04
CA GLU A 119 19.75 5.54 -9.42
C GLU A 119 20.55 6.82 -9.74
N LYS A 120 19.89 7.81 -10.36
CA LYS A 120 20.45 9.10 -10.75
C LYS A 120 20.26 10.19 -9.69
N LYS A 121 19.93 9.85 -8.44
CA LYS A 121 19.54 10.82 -7.40
C LYS A 121 20.54 11.97 -7.15
N SER A 122 21.83 11.78 -7.43
CA SER A 122 22.87 12.81 -7.32
C SER A 122 23.01 13.70 -8.55
N ASP A 123 22.43 13.26 -9.67
CA ASP A 123 22.62 13.83 -11.01
C ASP A 123 21.35 14.54 -11.51
N VAL A 124 20.25 14.47 -10.74
CA VAL A 124 18.99 15.18 -11.00
C VAL A 124 18.90 16.47 -10.20
N THR A 125 17.95 17.34 -10.56
CA THR A 125 17.69 18.57 -9.82
C THR A 125 17.26 18.30 -8.36
N PRO A 126 17.61 19.19 -7.40
CA PRO A 126 17.16 19.05 -6.02
C PRO A 126 15.63 18.96 -5.87
N GLN A 127 14.89 19.63 -6.76
CA GLN A 127 13.42 19.58 -6.79
C GLN A 127 12.93 18.18 -7.18
N CYS A 128 13.49 17.59 -8.24
CA CYS A 128 13.14 16.23 -8.63
C CYS A 128 13.56 15.21 -7.57
N GLN A 129 14.74 15.36 -6.99
CA GLN A 129 15.20 14.49 -5.90
C GLN A 129 14.21 14.49 -4.73
N ALA A 130 13.77 15.67 -4.29
CA ALA A 130 12.80 15.82 -3.20
C ALA A 130 11.42 15.23 -3.58
N ALA A 131 10.93 15.49 -4.79
CA ALA A 131 9.65 14.97 -5.25
C ALA A 131 9.64 13.44 -5.39
N ALA A 132 10.72 12.86 -5.91
CA ALA A 132 10.88 11.40 -6.05
C ALA A 132 11.01 10.72 -4.68
N ALA A 133 11.78 11.31 -3.76
CA ALA A 133 11.91 10.80 -2.39
C ALA A 133 10.58 10.84 -1.62
N GLY A 134 9.83 11.95 -1.72
CA GLY A 134 8.52 12.09 -1.09
C GLY A 134 7.50 11.10 -1.66
N PHE A 135 7.52 10.85 -2.97
CA PHE A 135 6.72 9.80 -3.59
C PHE A 135 7.10 8.41 -3.03
N ALA A 136 8.40 8.09 -2.99
CA ALA A 136 8.86 6.79 -2.51
C ALA A 136 8.45 6.52 -1.06
N GLU A 137 8.68 7.49 -0.16
CA GLU A 137 8.30 7.38 1.25
C GLU A 137 6.79 7.14 1.42
N ARG A 138 5.98 7.90 0.67
CA ARG A 138 4.52 7.83 0.78
C ARG A 138 3.95 6.48 0.36
N PHE A 139 4.57 5.81 -0.60
CA PHE A 139 4.09 4.56 -1.17
C PHE A 139 4.95 3.35 -0.78
N GLY A 140 5.88 3.51 0.18
CA GLY A 140 6.70 2.44 0.72
C GLY A 140 7.64 1.80 -0.31
N LEU A 141 8.27 2.61 -1.16
CA LEU A 141 9.17 2.17 -2.25
C LEU A 141 10.66 2.30 -1.91
N ASN A 142 11.00 2.51 -0.63
CA ASN A 142 12.32 2.86 -0.11
C ASN A 142 13.04 1.69 0.58
#